data_AF-A0A9W9B1Y4-F1
#
_entry.id   AF-A0A9W9B1Y4-F1
#
_cell.length_a   1.000
_cell.length_b   1.000
_cell.length_c   1.000
_cell.angle_alpha   90.00
_cell.angle_beta   90.00
_cell.angle_gamma   90.00
#
_symmetry.space_group_name_H-M   'P 1'
#
loop_
_entity.id
_entity.type
_entity.pdbx_description
1 polymer ?
#
loop_
_entity_poly.entity_id
_entity_poly.type
_entity_poly.pdbx_seq_one_letter_code
_entity_poly.pdbx_strand_id
1 'polypeptide(L)'
;MTILTEPISHPPNEHRSRAPEFYGFVAWTSTSFLFVVYVLWALLPDEYIVRVGVEWYPNRRVEWALLLPAWSMVVVLLTYFTYMALTIYGTPAFDEPSAVTDSRAQFPLKRVSKDPYDQETMFSSYAPYAHSEGNKTPQLELYDIPIELVNRVLYTEDRRSEQE
;
A
#
# COMPACT_ATOMS: atom_id res chain seq x y z
N MET A 1 40.62 18.36 -29.11
CA MET A 1 39.26 17.80 -29.04
C MET A 1 38.95 17.60 -27.57
N THR A 2 38.32 18.61 -26.96
CA THR A 2 38.15 18.73 -25.50
C THR A 2 36.91 17.97 -25.09
N ILE A 3 37.07 16.88 -24.34
CA ILE A 3 35.96 16.11 -23.75
C ILE A 3 35.37 16.98 -22.63
N LEU A 4 34.11 17.41 -22.80
CA LEU A 4 33.34 18.06 -21.74
C LEU A 4 32.85 16.96 -20.80
N THR A 5 33.47 16.86 -19.63
CA THR A 5 32.95 16.07 -18.51
C THR A 5 31.75 16.83 -17.94
N GLU A 6 30.53 16.39 -18.23
CA GLU A 6 29.36 16.93 -17.52
C GLU A 6 29.44 16.55 -16.03
N PRO A 7 29.29 17.50 -15.10
CA PRO A 7 29.22 17.17 -13.69
C PRO A 7 27.91 16.43 -13.41
N ILE A 8 28.01 15.28 -12.76
CA ILE A 8 26.89 14.49 -12.23
C ILE A 8 26.02 15.43 -11.40
N SER A 9 24.82 15.73 -11.89
CA SER A 9 23.81 16.48 -11.14
C SER A 9 23.28 15.58 -10.03
N HIS A 10 23.75 15.80 -8.80
CA HIS A 10 23.09 15.24 -7.64
C HIS A 10 21.64 15.75 -7.62
N PRO A 11 20.64 14.91 -7.34
CA PRO A 11 19.28 15.39 -7.12
C PRO A 11 19.34 16.45 -6.01
N PRO A 12 18.60 17.57 -6.13
CA PRO A 12 18.59 18.61 -5.11
C PRO A 12 18.23 17.96 -3.78
N ASN A 13 19.02 18.26 -2.74
CA ASN A 13 18.73 17.83 -1.37
C ASN A 13 17.31 18.30 -1.05
N GLU A 14 16.37 17.36 -1.12
CA GLU A 14 14.97 17.57 -0.80
C GLU A 14 14.95 18.07 0.64
N HIS A 15 14.84 19.39 0.80
CA HIS A 15 14.60 20.01 2.09
C HIS A 15 13.19 19.59 2.48
N ARG A 16 13.07 18.36 2.96
CA ARG A 16 11.85 17.83 3.54
C ARG A 16 11.51 18.78 4.65
N SER A 17 10.51 19.62 4.40
CA SER A 17 10.10 20.68 5.31
C SER A 17 9.92 20.04 6.68
N ARG A 18 10.58 20.59 7.71
CA ARG A 18 10.47 20.13 9.11
C ARG A 18 9.08 20.39 9.69
N ALA A 19 8.17 20.99 8.93
CA ALA A 19 6.82 21.29 9.39
C ALA A 19 6.04 20.07 9.94
N PRO A 20 6.04 18.87 9.30
CA PRO A 20 5.28 17.72 9.78
C PRO A 20 5.74 17.18 11.15
N GLU A 21 7.05 17.25 11.45
CA GLU A 21 7.59 16.79 12.74
C GLU A 21 7.15 17.70 13.91
N PHE A 22 7.05 19.01 13.68
CA PHE A 22 6.56 19.95 14.70
C PHE A 22 5.06 19.79 14.96
N TYR A 23 4.24 19.60 13.92
CA TYR A 23 2.81 19.38 14.12
C TYR A 23 2.53 18.10 14.90
N GLY A 24 3.27 17.03 14.62
CA GLY A 24 3.15 15.77 15.37
C GLY A 24 3.50 15.96 16.85
N PHE A 25 4.57 16.70 17.17
CA PHE A 25 4.97 16.96 18.55
C PHE A 25 3.94 17.80 19.31
N VAL A 26 3.42 18.87 18.70
CA VAL A 26 2.41 19.73 19.29
C VAL A 26 1.10 18.96 19.49
N ALA A 27 0.66 18.20 18.49
CA ALA A 27 -0.51 17.34 18.60
C ALA A 27 -0.34 16.33 19.74
N TRP A 28 0.77 15.58 19.77
CA TRP A 28 1.03 14.58 20.80
C TRP A 28 1.06 15.18 22.22
N THR A 29 1.74 16.31 22.42
CA THR A 29 1.83 16.99 23.72
C THR A 29 0.46 17.51 24.15
N SER A 30 -0.29 18.13 23.24
CA SER A 30 -1.62 18.68 23.54
C SER A 30 -2.64 17.58 23.86
N THR A 31 -2.67 16.49 23.10
CA THR A 31 -3.53 15.33 23.36
C THR A 31 -3.17 14.65 24.67
N SER A 32 -1.87 14.49 24.96
CA SER A 32 -1.43 13.88 26.22
C SER A 32 -1.82 14.73 27.43
N PHE A 33 -1.65 16.04 27.34
CA PHE A 33 -2.07 16.97 28.40
C PHE A 33 -3.58 16.92 28.62
N LEU A 34 -4.39 17.02 27.56
CA LEU A 34 -5.85 16.92 27.64
C LEU A 34 -6.30 15.57 28.20
N PHE A 35 -5.63 14.48 27.85
CA PHE A 35 -5.92 13.16 28.38
C PHE A 35 -5.66 13.07 29.89
N VAL A 36 -4.54 13.61 30.38
CA VAL A 36 -4.25 13.66 31.81
C VAL A 36 -5.30 14.50 32.56
N VAL A 37 -5.68 15.66 32.01
CA VAL A 37 -6.76 16.49 32.58
C VAL A 37 -8.09 15.75 32.59
N TYR A 38 -8.41 15.01 31.53
CA TYR A 38 -9.62 14.20 31.43
C TYR A 38 -9.64 13.07 32.46
N VAL A 39 -8.53 12.35 32.64
CA VAL A 39 -8.41 11.28 33.64
C VAL A 39 -8.49 11.83 35.06
N LEU A 40 -7.83 12.96 35.34
CA LEU A 40 -7.93 13.65 36.63
C LEU A 40 -9.36 14.11 36.90
N TRP A 41 -10.06 14.61 35.88
CA TRP A 41 -11.47 14.99 35.98
C TRP A 41 -12.39 13.78 36.21
N ALA A 42 -12.07 12.63 35.62
CA ALA A 42 -12.84 11.40 35.77
C ALA A 42 -12.64 10.69 37.13
N LEU A 43 -11.45 10.82 37.74
CA LEU A 43 -11.08 10.13 38.99
C LEU A 43 -11.24 10.99 40.26
N LEU A 44 -11.60 12.28 40.14
CA LEU A 44 -11.70 13.17 41.29
C LEU A 44 -12.91 12.81 42.17
N PRO A 45 -12.75 12.57 43.48
CA PRO A 45 -13.87 12.21 44.35
C PRO A 45 -14.81 13.40 44.59
N ASP A 46 -16.12 13.10 44.71
CA ASP A 46 -17.23 14.06 44.81
C ASP A 46 -17.04 15.12 45.91
N GLU A 47 -16.31 14.78 46.98
CA GLU A 47 -16.03 15.64 48.13
C GLU A 47 -15.31 16.96 47.76
N TYR A 48 -14.44 16.94 46.74
CA TYR A 48 -13.76 18.14 46.26
C TYR A 48 -14.67 19.03 45.40
N ILE A 49 -15.67 18.44 44.74
CA ILE A 49 -16.60 19.14 43.84
C ILE A 49 -17.74 19.80 44.62
N VAL A 50 -18.24 19.14 45.68
CA VAL A 50 -19.19 19.73 46.63
C VAL A 50 -18.57 20.98 47.28
N ARG A 51 -17.26 20.96 47.57
CA ARG A 51 -16.50 22.12 48.06
C ARG A 51 -16.40 23.28 47.06
N VAL A 52 -16.49 23.00 45.76
CA VAL A 52 -16.49 24.01 44.68
C VAL A 52 -17.91 24.56 44.43
N GLY A 53 -18.93 24.05 45.14
CA GLY A 53 -20.28 24.63 45.14
C GLY A 53 -21.20 24.12 44.03
N VAL A 54 -20.90 22.98 43.41
CA VAL A 54 -21.73 22.37 42.36
C VAL A 54 -22.46 21.16 42.94
N GLU A 55 -23.54 21.42 43.70
CA GLU A 55 -24.30 20.39 44.43
C GLU A 55 -25.22 19.53 43.53
N TRP A 56 -25.42 19.91 42.26
CA TRP A 56 -26.50 19.34 41.43
C TRP A 56 -26.10 18.11 40.58
N TYR A 57 -24.85 17.62 40.62
CA TYR A 57 -24.39 16.61 39.64
C TYR A 57 -23.61 15.39 40.18
N PRO A 58 -24.13 14.62 41.17
CA PRO A 58 -23.43 13.43 41.66
C PRO A 58 -23.47 12.21 40.70
N ASN A 59 -24.57 11.98 39.96
CA ASN A 59 -24.75 10.65 39.31
C ASN A 59 -24.32 10.56 37.84
N ARG A 60 -24.14 11.68 37.14
CA ARG A 60 -23.93 11.66 35.68
C ARG A 60 -22.45 11.62 35.31
N ARG A 61 -21.53 12.20 36.09
CA ARG A 61 -20.13 12.41 35.66
C ARG A 61 -19.35 11.11 35.43
N VAL A 62 -19.47 10.15 36.34
CA VAL A 62 -18.82 8.83 36.19
C VAL A 62 -19.41 8.06 35.00
N GLU A 63 -20.72 8.14 34.81
CA GLU A 63 -21.40 7.53 33.67
C GLU A 63 -20.89 8.12 32.35
N TRP A 64 -20.84 9.44 32.20
CA TRP A 64 -20.33 10.08 30.97
C TRP A 64 -18.83 9.85 30.76
N ALA A 65 -18.03 9.77 31.83
CA ALA A 65 -16.60 9.46 31.74
C ALA A 65 -16.33 8.03 31.24
N LEU A 66 -17.22 7.07 31.50
CA LEU A 66 -17.13 5.71 30.97
C LEU A 66 -17.79 5.60 29.58
N LEU A 67 -18.92 6.28 29.37
CA LEU A 67 -19.68 6.22 28.13
C LEU A 67 -18.90 6.80 26.96
N LEU A 68 -18.16 7.90 27.14
CA LEU A 68 -17.36 8.52 26.09
C LEU A 68 -16.30 7.57 25.47
N PRO A 69 -15.40 6.93 26.25
CA PRO A 69 -14.43 6.00 25.69
C PRO A 69 -15.10 4.73 25.14
N ALA A 70 -16.18 4.23 25.77
CA ALA A 70 -16.92 3.07 25.28
C ALA A 70 -17.55 3.34 23.89
N TRP A 71 -18.25 4.47 23.72
CA TRP A 71 -18.83 4.87 22.44
C TRP A 71 -17.75 5.20 21.40
N SER A 72 -16.61 5.78 21.81
CA SER A 72 -15.48 5.99 20.90
C SER A 72 -14.96 4.69 20.31
N MET A 73 -14.83 3.62 21.11
CA MET A 73 -14.44 2.29 20.62
C MET A 73 -15.47 1.74 19.62
N VAL A 74 -16.76 1.90 19.89
CA VAL A 74 -17.83 1.49 18.97
C VAL A 74 -17.73 2.23 17.64
N VAL A 75 -17.50 3.55 17.65
CA VAL A 75 -17.34 4.35 16.42
C VAL A 75 -16.10 3.94 15.63
N VAL A 76 -14.97 3.68 16.30
CA VAL A 76 -13.74 3.20 15.65
C VAL A 76 -14.00 1.85 14.97
N LEU A 77 -14.57 0.88 15.70
CA LEU A 77 -14.90 -0.42 15.14
C LEU A 77 -15.88 -0.29 13.97
N LEU A 78 -16.93 0.52 14.11
CA LEU A 78 -17.91 0.76 13.05
C LEU A 78 -17.24 1.33 11.81
N THR A 79 -16.33 2.29 11.96
CA THR A 79 -15.57 2.87 10.84
C THR A 79 -14.77 1.80 10.09
N TYR A 80 -14.09 0.91 10.82
CA TYR A 80 -13.37 -0.22 10.21
C TYR A 80 -14.32 -1.18 9.50
N PHE A 81 -15.43 -1.57 10.13
CA PHE A 81 -16.42 -2.43 9.49
C PHE A 81 -17.01 -1.80 8.23
N THR A 82 -17.33 -0.51 8.25
CA THR A 82 -17.81 0.21 7.07
C THR A 82 -16.75 0.27 5.98
N TYR A 83 -15.48 0.53 6.33
CA TYR A 83 -14.37 0.50 5.38
C TYR A 83 -14.19 -0.89 4.75
N MET A 84 -14.24 -1.96 5.55
CA MET A 84 -14.20 -3.35 5.07
C MET A 84 -15.38 -3.67 4.16
N ALA A 85 -16.59 -3.24 4.53
CA ALA A 85 -17.77 -3.43 3.69
C ALA A 85 -17.64 -2.68 2.35
N LEU A 86 -17.11 -1.45 2.37
CA LEU A 86 -16.95 -0.62 1.19
C LEU A 86 -15.86 -1.14 0.26
N THR A 87 -14.77 -1.66 0.81
CA THR A 87 -13.68 -2.29 0.04
C THR A 87 -14.16 -3.58 -0.61
N ILE A 88 -14.90 -4.43 0.10
CA ILE A 88 -15.53 -5.63 -0.49
C ILE A 88 -16.54 -5.23 -1.58
N TYR A 89 -17.38 -4.22 -1.33
CA TYR A 89 -18.33 -3.71 -2.32
C TYR A 89 -17.64 -3.16 -3.58
N GLY A 90 -16.48 -2.53 -3.42
CA GLY A 90 -15.68 -2.00 -4.54
C GLY A 90 -14.76 -3.02 -5.21
N THR A 91 -14.70 -4.27 -4.73
CA THR A 91 -13.84 -5.31 -5.32
C THR A 91 -14.55 -5.94 -6.52
N PRO A 92 -13.90 -6.02 -7.71
CA PRO A 92 -14.46 -6.73 -8.86
C PRO A 92 -14.63 -8.23 -8.59
N ALA A 93 -15.47 -8.91 -9.38
CA ALA A 93 -15.67 -10.34 -9.23
C ALA A 93 -14.35 -11.11 -9.40
N PHE A 94 -14.15 -12.20 -8.66
CA PHE A 94 -12.92 -13.02 -8.73
C PHE A 94 -12.64 -13.62 -10.12
N ASP A 95 -13.66 -13.68 -10.98
CA ASP A 95 -13.57 -14.21 -12.34
C ASP A 95 -13.21 -13.13 -13.38
N GLU A 96 -13.11 -11.86 -12.96
CA GLU A 96 -12.78 -10.76 -13.85
C GLU A 96 -11.26 -10.49 -13.83
N PRO A 97 -10.58 -10.43 -14.99
CA PRO A 97 -9.14 -10.17 -15.03
C PRO A 97 -8.77 -8.81 -14.42
N SER A 98 -9.69 -7.84 -14.40
CA SER A 98 -9.51 -6.54 -13.74
C SER A 98 -9.28 -6.62 -12.23
N ALA A 99 -9.59 -7.76 -11.59
CA ALA A 99 -9.25 -8.03 -10.19
C ALA A 99 -7.74 -8.21 -9.97
N VAL A 100 -7.02 -8.67 -10.99
CA VAL A 100 -5.57 -8.94 -10.94
C VAL A 100 -4.78 -7.93 -11.78
N THR A 101 -5.40 -7.37 -12.83
CA THR A 101 -4.74 -6.51 -13.81
C THR A 101 -5.21 -5.07 -13.72
N ASP A 102 -4.29 -4.11 -13.71
CA ASP A 102 -4.59 -2.68 -13.73
C ASP A 102 -4.44 -2.08 -15.15
N SER A 103 -4.72 -0.79 -15.31
CA SER A 103 -4.60 -0.10 -16.61
C SER A 103 -3.16 0.01 -17.12
N ARG A 104 -2.15 -0.25 -16.27
CA ARG A 104 -0.73 -0.27 -16.65
C ARG A 104 -0.18 -1.67 -16.83
N ALA A 105 -0.99 -2.72 -16.65
CA ALA A 105 -0.56 -4.09 -16.87
C ALA A 105 -0.19 -4.28 -18.34
N GLN A 106 1.09 -4.58 -18.59
CA GLN A 106 1.62 -4.81 -19.93
C GLN A 106 1.54 -6.31 -20.22
N PHE A 107 0.57 -6.71 -21.04
CA PHE A 107 0.51 -8.07 -21.58
C PHE A 107 0.91 -8.06 -23.04
N PRO A 108 1.70 -9.05 -23.52
CA PRO A 108 1.92 -9.18 -24.94
C PRO A 108 0.58 -9.45 -25.63
N LEU A 109 0.42 -8.91 -26.84
CA LEU A 109 -0.77 -9.13 -27.65
C LEU A 109 -0.95 -10.64 -27.88
N LYS A 110 -2.00 -11.22 -27.28
CA LYS A 110 -2.37 -12.62 -27.49
C LYS A 110 -2.71 -12.79 -28.98
N ARG A 111 -1.90 -13.54 -29.72
CA ARG A 111 -2.33 -14.00 -31.06
C ARG A 111 -3.61 -14.79 -30.87
N VAL A 112 -4.67 -14.40 -31.59
CA VAL A 112 -6.00 -15.00 -31.46
C VAL A 112 -5.91 -16.50 -31.77
N SER A 113 -5.86 -17.32 -30.73
CA SER A 113 -6.04 -18.76 -30.79
C SER A 113 -7.51 -19.07 -30.47
N LYS A 114 -8.06 -20.09 -31.14
CA LYS A 114 -9.44 -20.53 -30.92
C LYS A 114 -9.62 -21.20 -29.56
N ASP A 115 -8.52 -21.67 -28.96
CA ASP A 115 -8.43 -22.25 -27.63
C ASP A 115 -7.69 -21.31 -26.66
N PRO A 116 -8.33 -20.83 -25.58
CA PRO A 116 -7.72 -19.89 -24.63
C PRO A 116 -6.51 -20.42 -23.87
N TYR A 117 -6.35 -21.74 -23.80
CA TYR A 117 -5.29 -22.47 -23.06
C TYR A 117 -4.23 -23.11 -23.94
N ASP A 118 -4.19 -22.75 -25.23
CA ASP A 118 -3.16 -23.27 -26.12
C ASP A 118 -1.78 -22.72 -25.74
N GLN A 119 -0.99 -23.56 -25.05
CA GLN A 119 0.34 -23.22 -24.53
C GLN A 119 1.31 -22.84 -25.66
N GLU A 120 1.11 -23.36 -26.88
CA GLU A 120 1.96 -23.06 -28.03
C GLU A 120 1.75 -21.63 -28.54
N THR A 121 0.50 -21.17 -28.60
CA THR A 121 0.18 -19.79 -29.01
C THR A 121 0.53 -18.77 -27.94
N MET A 122 0.41 -19.15 -26.66
CA MET A 122 0.93 -18.35 -25.56
C MET A 122 2.46 -18.18 -25.71
N PHE A 123 3.21 -19.27 -25.82
CA PHE A 123 4.66 -19.25 -26.01
C PHE A 123 5.08 -18.44 -27.24
N SER A 124 4.37 -18.60 -28.36
CA SER A 124 4.59 -17.83 -29.60
C SER A 124 4.38 -16.32 -29.41
N SER A 125 3.48 -15.91 -28.52
CA SER A 125 3.22 -14.49 -28.24
C SER A 125 4.35 -13.84 -27.43
N TYR A 126 5.07 -14.62 -26.60
CA TYR A 126 6.23 -14.15 -25.83
C TYR A 126 7.58 -14.34 -26.55
N ALA A 127 7.65 -15.22 -27.55
CA ALA A 127 8.86 -15.50 -28.34
C ALA A 127 9.60 -14.27 -28.91
N PRO A 128 8.92 -13.25 -29.49
CA PRO A 128 9.63 -12.05 -30.00
C PRO A 128 10.24 -11.18 -28.90
N TYR A 129 9.78 -11.31 -27.66
CA TYR A 129 10.32 -10.58 -26.51
C TYR A 129 11.42 -11.35 -25.78
N ALA A 130 11.54 -12.67 -26.03
CA ALA A 130 12.58 -13.53 -25.48
C ALA A 130 13.88 -13.52 -26.31
N HIS A 131 13.81 -13.12 -27.59
CA HIS A 131 14.98 -13.00 -28.46
C HIS A 131 15.62 -11.61 -28.38
N SER A 132 16.82 -11.53 -27.80
CA SER A 132 17.73 -10.40 -28.01
C SER A 132 18.39 -10.56 -29.39
N GLU A 133 17.78 -9.98 -30.44
CA GLU A 133 18.49 -9.84 -31.70
C GLU A 133 19.51 -8.69 -31.61
N GLY A 134 20.79 -9.07 -31.69
CA GLY A 134 21.97 -8.28 -32.08
C GLY A 134 21.91 -6.75 -31.99
N ASN A 135 22.69 -6.19 -31.05
CA ASN A 135 23.15 -4.79 -30.98
C ASN A 135 22.08 -3.67 -31.03
N LYS A 136 20.80 -4.00 -30.91
CA LYS A 136 19.80 -3.06 -30.40
C LYS A 136 19.57 -3.49 -28.97
N THR A 137 19.81 -2.60 -28.01
CA THR A 137 19.29 -2.80 -26.65
C THR A 137 17.81 -3.12 -26.85
N PRO A 138 17.35 -4.36 -26.58
CA PRO A 138 15.93 -4.63 -26.64
C PRO A 138 15.32 -3.59 -25.72
N GLN A 139 14.29 -2.88 -26.19
CA GLN A 139 13.38 -2.23 -25.27
C GLN A 139 12.77 -3.38 -24.50
N LEU A 140 13.46 -3.77 -23.43
CA LEU A 140 13.04 -4.73 -22.44
C LEU A 140 11.92 -4.01 -21.70
N GLU A 141 10.79 -3.85 -22.37
CA GLU A 141 9.53 -3.70 -21.66
C GLU A 141 9.52 -4.91 -20.73
N LEU A 142 9.50 -4.61 -19.43
CA LEU A 142 9.65 -5.57 -18.35
C LEU A 142 8.38 -6.42 -18.30
N TYR A 143 8.22 -7.30 -19.28
CA TYR A 143 7.16 -8.28 -19.34
C TYR A 143 7.50 -9.40 -18.36
N ASP A 144 6.52 -9.86 -17.60
CA ASP A 144 6.63 -11.06 -16.79
C ASP A 144 6.65 -12.29 -17.72
N ILE A 145 7.84 -12.63 -18.22
CA ILE A 145 8.07 -13.79 -19.08
C ILE A 145 7.94 -15.06 -18.21
N PRO A 146 7.13 -16.06 -18.61
CA PRO A 146 7.03 -17.31 -17.88
C PRO A 146 8.40 -17.98 -17.68
N ILE A 147 8.68 -18.44 -16.45
CA ILE A 147 9.94 -19.10 -16.10
C ILE A 147 10.28 -20.30 -17.00
N GLU A 148 9.26 -21.00 -17.52
CA GLU A 148 9.42 -22.10 -18.46
C GLU A 148 10.06 -21.65 -19.79
N LEU A 149 9.63 -20.50 -20.32
CA LEU A 149 10.18 -19.92 -21.55
C LEU A 149 11.61 -19.42 -21.32
N VAL A 150 11.87 -18.78 -20.17
CA VAL A 150 13.22 -18.37 -19.77
C VAL A 150 14.15 -19.58 -19.70
N ASN A 151 13.72 -20.65 -19.04
CA ASN A 151 14.53 -21.86 -18.91
C ASN A 151 14.80 -22.51 -20.27
N ARG A 152 13.82 -22.53 -21.17
CA ARG A 152 14.00 -23.07 -22.52
C ARG A 152 14.94 -22.21 -23.35
N VAL A 153 14.91 -20.89 -23.26
CA VAL A 153 15.82 -20.03 -24.03
C VAL A 153 17.25 -20.10 -23.48
N LEU A 154 17.43 -20.06 -22.15
CA LEU A 154 18.75 -20.02 -21.53
C LEU A 154 19.46 -21.37 -21.45
N TYR A 155 18.73 -22.47 -21.22
CA TYR A 155 19.34 -23.79 -20.92
C TYR A 155 19.18 -24.83 -22.04
N THR A 156 18.61 -24.49 -23.20
CA THR A 156 18.51 -25.45 -24.33
C THR A 156 19.85 -25.64 -25.05
N GLU A 157 20.71 -24.62 -25.08
CA GLU A 157 22.02 -24.70 -25.76
C GLU A 157 23.01 -25.62 -25.00
N ASP A 158 23.00 -25.59 -23.67
CA ASP A 158 23.97 -26.31 -22.82
C ASP A 158 23.80 -27.84 -22.87
N ARG A 159 22.57 -28.31 -23.15
CA ARG A 159 22.27 -29.74 -23.30
C ARG A 159 22.75 -30.34 -24.63
N ARG A 160 23.02 -29.50 -25.64
CA ARG A 160 23.45 -29.97 -26.96
C ARG A 160 24.96 -30.24 -27.01
N SER A 161 25.73 -29.57 -26.16
CA SER A 161 27.18 -29.75 -25.99
C SER A 161 27.58 -30.95 -25.14
N GLU A 162 26.68 -31.53 -24.34
CA GLU A 162 26.96 -32.71 -23.50
C GLU A 162 26.62 -34.06 -24.18
N GLN A 163 26.05 -34.04 -25.38
CA GLN A 163 25.70 -35.23 -26.17
C GLN A 163 26.58 -35.48 -27.41
N GLU A 164 27.59 -34.63 -27.64
CA GLU A 164 28.71 -34.89 -28.56
C GLU A 164 29.95 -35.37 -27.78
#